data_AF-A0A7W6XYP2-F1
#
_entry.id   AF-A0A7W6XYP2-F1
#
_cell.length_a   1.000
_cell.length_b   1.000
_cell.length_c   1.000
_cell.angle_alpha   90.00
_cell.angle_beta   90.00
_cell.angle_gamma   90.00
#
_symmetry.space_group_name_H-M   'P 1'
#
loop_
_entity.id
_entity.type
_entity.pdbx_description
1 polymer ?
#
loop_
_entity_poly.entity_id
_entity_poly.type
_entity_poly.pdbx_seq_one_letter_code
_entity_poly.pdbx_strand_id
1 'polypeptide(L)'
;MATRTAKIFTTGRSQAVRLPAEFRFEESEVFVRRDPKTGDVILSRKPDSWDGLFELYGKDQVPDDFLGPDDRSQPSHDRDPFEGWKE
;
A
#
# COMPACT_ATOMS: atom_id res chain seq x y z
N MET A 1 -0.22 22.97 -3.42
CA MET A 1 -1.36 22.03 -3.55
C MET A 1 -2.61 22.75 -3.10
N ALA A 2 -3.73 22.60 -3.82
CA ALA A 2 -4.98 23.25 -3.42
C ALA A 2 -5.57 22.50 -2.21
N THR A 3 -5.49 23.11 -1.03
CA THR A 3 -6.11 22.55 0.18
C THR A 3 -7.59 22.96 0.20
N ARG A 4 -8.49 21.98 0.26
CA ARG A 4 -9.93 22.19 0.40
C ARG A 4 -10.41 21.44 1.63
N THR A 5 -11.29 22.05 2.42
CA THR A 5 -11.94 21.35 3.52
C THR A 5 -13.04 20.46 2.97
N ALA A 6 -13.22 19.28 3.57
CA ALA A 6 -14.29 18.34 3.24
C ALA A 6 -15.22 18.18 4.44
N LYS A 7 -16.50 17.91 4.16
CA LYS A 7 -17.49 17.73 5.23
C LYS A 7 -17.45 16.28 5.73
N ILE A 8 -17.35 16.11 7.03
CA ILE A 8 -17.53 14.82 7.71
C ILE A 8 -18.99 14.69 8.11
N PHE A 9 -19.55 13.50 7.89
CA PHE A 9 -20.92 13.16 8.27
C PHE A 9 -21.02 11.70 8.70
N THR A 10 -22.17 11.30 9.25
CA THR A 10 -22.43 9.93 9.66
C THR A 10 -23.30 9.22 8.62
N THR A 11 -23.00 7.95 8.38
CA THR A 11 -23.82 7.03 7.57
C THR A 11 -24.08 5.79 8.39
N GLY A 12 -25.29 5.67 8.96
CA GLY A 12 -25.60 4.65 9.95
C GLY A 12 -24.69 4.76 11.19
N ARG A 13 -23.91 3.70 11.46
CA ARG A 13 -22.93 3.65 12.57
C ARG A 13 -21.51 4.07 12.16
N SER A 14 -21.31 4.43 10.91
CA SER A 14 -19.99 4.76 10.35
C SER A 14 -19.82 6.26 10.12
N GLN A 15 -18.58 6.73 10.13
CA GLN A 15 -18.20 8.07 9.72
C GLN A 15 -17.80 8.08 8.23
N ALA A 16 -18.18 9.13 7.51
CA ALA A 16 -17.90 9.30 6.09
C ALA A 16 -17.41 10.73 5.79
N VAL A 17 -16.60 10.86 4.73
CA VAL A 17 -16.11 12.14 4.21
C VAL A 17 -16.77 12.39 2.86
N ARG A 18 -17.36 13.58 2.66
CA ARG A 18 -17.87 13.99 1.35
C ARG A 18 -16.73 14.59 0.54
N LEU A 19 -16.20 13.83 -0.42
CA LEU A 19 -15.14 14.31 -1.32
C LEU A 19 -15.69 15.41 -2.26
N PRO A 20 -15.02 16.59 -2.34
CA PRO A 20 -15.27 17.57 -3.39
C PRO A 20 -15.05 16.97 -4.78
N ALA A 21 -15.62 17.57 -5.82
CA ALA A 21 -15.65 17.00 -7.17
C ALA A 21 -14.24 16.75 -7.73
N GLU A 22 -13.31 17.66 -7.44
CA GLU A 22 -11.91 17.62 -7.85
C GLU A 22 -11.08 16.52 -7.17
N PHE A 23 -11.60 15.89 -6.10
CA PHE A 23 -10.92 14.80 -5.37
C PHE A 23 -11.67 13.46 -5.46
N ARG A 24 -12.64 13.31 -6.37
CA ARG A 24 -13.35 12.05 -6.55
C ARG A 24 -12.42 10.99 -7.16
N PHE A 25 -12.58 9.76 -6.68
CA PHE A 25 -11.96 8.57 -7.29
C PHE A 25 -12.88 8.04 -8.40
N GLU A 26 -12.28 7.39 -9.39
CA GLU A 26 -13.02 6.66 -10.43
C GLU A 26 -13.45 5.28 -9.92
N GLU A 27 -12.71 4.74 -8.96
CA GLU A 27 -12.91 3.43 -8.35
C GLU A 27 -13.99 3.44 -7.26
N SER A 28 -14.53 2.25 -6.97
CA SER A 28 -15.48 2.03 -5.88
C SER A 28 -14.81 1.89 -4.50
N GLU A 29 -13.52 1.53 -4.47
CA GLU A 29 -12.76 1.30 -3.24
C GLU A 29 -11.40 2.02 -3.27
N VAL A 30 -10.90 2.32 -2.06
CA VAL A 30 -9.60 2.95 -1.86
C VAL A 30 -8.85 2.27 -0.72
N PHE A 31 -7.54 2.33 -0.75
CA PHE A 31 -6.73 2.03 0.42
C PHE A 31 -6.80 3.19 1.42
N VAL A 32 -6.87 2.85 2.70
CA VAL A 32 -6.85 3.80 3.81
C VAL A 32 -5.67 3.46 4.71
N ARG A 33 -4.81 4.44 4.97
CA ARG A 33 -3.75 4.30 5.97
C ARG A 33 -3.63 5.56 6.81
N ARG A 34 -3.02 5.42 7.98
CA ARG A 34 -2.63 6.54 8.83
C ARG A 34 -1.11 6.73 8.73
N ASP A 35 -0.67 7.94 8.42
CA ASP A 35 0.75 8.27 8.51
C ASP A 35 1.16 8.27 10.00
N PRO A 36 2.16 7.48 10.41
CA PRO A 36 2.53 7.37 11.82
C PRO A 36 3.25 8.61 12.36
N LYS A 37 3.84 9.46 11.49
CA LYS A 37 4.55 10.67 11.88
C LYS A 37 3.61 11.86 12.03
N THR A 38 2.69 12.06 11.08
CA THR A 38 1.78 13.21 11.08
C THR A 38 0.43 12.89 11.69
N GLY A 39 0.04 11.62 11.71
CA GLY A 39 -1.30 11.18 12.10
C GLY A 39 -2.35 11.35 11.01
N ASP A 40 -1.98 11.82 9.82
CA ASP A 40 -2.90 12.08 8.71
C ASP A 40 -3.51 10.78 8.18
N VAL A 41 -4.78 10.84 7.79
CA VAL A 41 -5.45 9.76 7.08
C VAL A 41 -5.25 9.96 5.59
N ILE A 42 -4.57 9.02 4.95
CA ILE A 42 -4.26 9.06 3.52
C ILE A 42 -5.14 8.04 2.79
N LEU A 43 -5.87 8.54 1.79
CA LEU A 43 -6.63 7.74 0.83
C LEU A 43 -5.82 7.61 -0.46
N SER A 44 -5.68 6.39 -0.97
CA SER A 44 -5.00 6.14 -2.25
C SER A 44 -5.80 5.16 -3.10
N ARG A 45 -5.72 5.33 -4.42
CA ARG A 45 -6.34 4.44 -5.41
C ARG A 45 -6.07 2.97 -5.09
N LYS A 46 -7.11 2.14 -5.14
CA LYS A 46 -7.01 0.68 -5.09
C LYS A 46 -7.31 0.15 -6.50
N PRO A 47 -6.31 -0.31 -7.26
CA PRO A 47 -6.55 -0.95 -8.54
C PRO A 47 -7.41 -2.22 -8.37
N ASP A 48 -8.29 -2.48 -9.33
CA ASP A 48 -9.15 -3.68 -9.33
C ASP A 48 -8.40 -4.95 -9.73
N SER A 49 -7.20 -4.80 -10.32
CA SER A 49 -6.36 -5.90 -10.79
C SER A 49 -4.87 -5.59 -10.67
N TRP A 50 -4.05 -6.62 -10.91
CA TRP A 50 -2.59 -6.52 -11.00
C TRP A 50 -2.10 -6.13 -12.40
N ASP A 51 -3.00 -5.86 -13.34
CA ASP A 51 -2.62 -5.64 -14.74
C ASP A 51 -1.65 -4.46 -14.89
N GLY A 52 -1.89 -3.38 -14.14
CA GLY A 52 -0.99 -2.23 -14.12
C GLY A 52 0.44 -2.59 -13.65
N LEU A 53 0.59 -3.54 -12.73
CA LEU A 53 1.90 -4.03 -12.31
C LEU A 53 2.59 -4.81 -13.44
N PHE A 54 1.84 -5.67 -14.14
CA PHE A 54 2.40 -6.43 -15.26
C PHE A 54 2.73 -5.54 -16.46
N GLU A 55 1.94 -4.49 -16.73
CA GLU A 55 2.27 -3.49 -17.75
C GLU A 55 3.56 -2.72 -17.39
N LEU A 56 3.75 -2.38 -16.10
CA LEU A 56 4.98 -1.76 -15.60
C LEU A 56 6.17 -2.71 -15.79
N TYR A 57 6.01 -3.97 -15.41
CA TYR A 57 7.03 -5.01 -15.62
C TYR A 57 7.40 -5.19 -17.10
N GLY A 58 6.43 -5.08 -18.02
CA GLY A 58 6.68 -5.14 -19.45
C GLY A 58 7.40 -3.91 -20.03
N LYS A 59 7.41 -2.77 -19.31
CA LYS A 59 8.06 -1.52 -19.75
C LYS A 59 9.50 -1.41 -19.27
N ASP A 60 9.77 -1.91 -18.07
CA ASP A 60 11.11 -1.87 -17.47
C ASP A 60 11.83 -3.21 -17.72
N GLN A 61 12.98 -3.17 -18.40
CA GLN A 61 13.80 -4.36 -18.58
C GLN A 61 14.44 -4.73 -17.23
N VAL A 62 13.94 -5.80 -16.61
CA VAL A 62 14.64 -6.46 -15.52
C VAL A 62 15.90 -7.11 -16.08
N PRO A 63 17.09 -6.87 -15.49
CA PRO A 63 18.32 -7.52 -15.93
C PRO A 63 18.19 -9.06 -15.92
N ASP A 64 18.80 -9.72 -16.91
CA ASP A 64 18.75 -11.19 -17.04
C ASP A 64 19.35 -11.91 -15.82
N ASP A 65 20.24 -11.24 -15.08
CA ASP A 65 20.90 -11.73 -13.88
C ASP A 65 20.21 -11.33 -12.57
N PHE A 66 19.08 -10.62 -12.62
CA PHE A 66 18.33 -10.21 -11.44
C PHE A 66 17.86 -11.43 -10.63
N LEU A 67 18.27 -11.51 -9.35
CA LEU A 67 18.03 -12.67 -8.50
C LEU A 67 18.60 -13.97 -9.11
N GLY A 68 19.80 -13.87 -9.68
CA GLY A 68 20.55 -14.99 -10.19
C GLY A 68 20.99 -15.99 -9.11
N PRO A 69 21.67 -17.09 -9.49
CA PRO A 69 22.11 -18.13 -8.56
C PRO A 69 22.93 -17.60 -7.38
N ASP A 70 23.78 -16.60 -7.61
CA ASP A 70 24.64 -15.99 -6.58
C ASP A 70 23.84 -15.16 -5.57
N ASP A 71 22.81 -14.43 -6.01
CA ASP A 71 21.91 -13.69 -5.12
C ASP A 71 21.04 -14.63 -4.27
N ARG A 72 20.73 -15.82 -4.82
CA ARG A 72 19.89 -16.83 -4.17
C ARG A 72 20.67 -17.83 -3.34
N SER A 73 22.01 -17.83 -3.38
CA SER A 73 22.86 -18.70 -2.57
C SER A 73 22.96 -18.21 -1.14
N GLN A 74 21.81 -18.04 -0.48
CA GLN A 74 21.77 -17.63 0.92
C GLN A 74 22.09 -18.84 1.81
N PRO A 75 22.97 -18.68 2.82
CA PRO A 75 23.26 -19.74 3.76
C PRO A 75 22.00 -20.10 4.56
N SER A 76 21.86 -21.37 4.92
CA SER A 76 20.87 -21.79 5.91
C SER A 76 21.14 -21.05 7.22
N HIS A 77 20.15 -20.32 7.72
CA HIS A 77 20.25 -19.69 9.02
C HIS A 77 19.65 -20.63 10.07
N ASP A 78 20.46 -21.02 11.05
CA ASP A 78 19.97 -21.72 12.23
C ASP A 78 19.55 -20.65 13.25
N ARG A 79 18.28 -20.23 13.19
CA ARG A 79 17.67 -19.39 14.23
C ARG A 79 16.68 -20.22 14.99
N ASP A 80 16.90 -20.36 16.28
CA ASP A 80 15.89 -20.92 17.16
C ASP A 80 14.81 -19.85 17.41
N PRO A 81 13.55 -20.07 16.96
CA PRO A 81 12.46 -19.13 17.19
C PRO A 81 12.10 -18.96 18.67
N PHE A 82 12.64 -19.79 19.56
CA PHE A 82 12.43 -19.75 21.01
C PHE A 82 13.67 -19.35 21.81
N GLU A 83 14.76 -18.94 21.15
CA GLU A 83 15.96 -18.50 21.86
C GLU A 83 15.63 -17.32 22.80
N GLY A 84 15.82 -17.52 24.10
CA GLY A 84 15.53 -16.51 25.13
C GLY A 84 14.06 -16.39 25.56
N TRP A 85 13.16 -17.25 25.07
CA TRP A 85 11.79 -17.30 25.56
C TRP A 85 11.74 -17.77 27.02
N LYS A 86 10.99 -17.05 27.85
CA LYS A 86 10.68 -17.41 29.24
C LYS A 86 9.18 -17.27 29.46
N GLU A 87 8.61 -18.30 30.08
CA GLU A 87 7.20 -18.37 30.48
C GLU A 87 6.84 -17.37 31.58
#